data_AF-A0A172XYV0-F1
#
_entry.id   AF-A0A172XYV0-F1
#
_cell.length_a   1.000
_cell.length_b   1.000
_cell.length_c   1.000
_cell.angle_alpha   90.00
_cell.angle_beta   90.00
_cell.angle_gamma   90.00
#
_symmetry.space_group_name_H-M   'P 1'
#
loop_
_entity.id
_entity.type
_entity.pdbx_description
1 polymer ?
#
loop_
_entity_poly.entity_id
_entity_poly.type
_entity_poly.pdbx_seq_one_letter_code
_entity_poly.pdbx_strand_id
1 'polypeptide(L)'
;MSELLKQIISNSIVIALFTSAIAYFFHKRTERQNAVLKREFEQLSSKDNSHFEWRKNTVELLGQVYIHLNRLGLGFQNKYSKIPEYDSYYEDEIIFKSNQHIRDLLINNGHFLPPELLGEASKLVEHFDVWLTKYNQIRLIDKDTKTTQIYVGPDGFRFPENAEKLFKEKYVEMFNDLHK
;
A
#
# COMPACT_ATOMS: atom_id res chain seq x y z
N MET A 1 19.37 -38.48 70.60
CA MET A 1 19.69 -38.13 69.19
C MET A 1 21.17 -37.80 69.13
N SER A 2 21.94 -38.52 68.31
CA SER A 2 23.38 -38.29 68.17
C SER A 2 23.64 -36.88 67.64
N GLU A 3 24.73 -36.27 68.10
CA GLU A 3 25.19 -34.93 67.70
C GLU A 3 25.28 -34.79 66.17
N LEU A 4 25.65 -35.88 65.50
CA LEU A 4 25.65 -36.04 64.05
C LEU A 4 24.29 -35.75 63.40
N LEU A 5 23.18 -36.25 63.96
CA LEU A 5 21.85 -36.04 63.40
C LEU A 5 21.44 -34.55 63.47
N LYS A 6 21.74 -33.87 64.58
CA LYS A 6 21.46 -32.43 64.72
C LYS A 6 22.28 -31.60 63.73
N GLN A 7 23.54 -31.96 63.52
CA GLN A 7 24.43 -31.27 62.58
C GLN A 7 23.99 -31.48 61.12
N ILE A 8 23.57 -32.70 60.76
CA ILE A 8 23.02 -32.99 59.43
C ILE A 8 21.75 -32.18 59.17
N ILE A 9 20.79 -32.19 60.11
CA ILE A 9 19.54 -31.44 59.98
C ILE A 9 19.79 -29.92 59.86
N SER A 10 20.68 -29.38 60.70
CA SER A 10 21.06 -27.96 60.65
C SER A 10 21.67 -27.58 59.30
N ASN A 11 22.61 -28.39 58.78
CA ASN A 11 23.21 -28.13 57.48
C ASN A 11 22.20 -28.24 56.34
N SER A 12 21.26 -29.18 56.39
CA SER A 12 20.22 -29.32 55.37
C SER A 12 19.29 -28.10 55.31
N ILE A 13 18.90 -27.53 56.46
CA ILE A 13 18.08 -26.32 56.52
C ILE A 13 18.82 -25.13 55.89
N VAL A 14 20.10 -24.95 56.25
CA VAL A 14 20.93 -23.87 55.72
C VAL A 14 21.10 -24.01 54.21
N ILE A 15 21.39 -25.21 53.71
CA ILE A 15 21.47 -25.49 52.27
C ILE A 15 20.14 -25.16 51.58
N ALA A 16 19.01 -25.62 52.13
CA ALA A 16 17.69 -25.37 51.53
C ALA A 16 17.36 -23.87 51.44
N LEU A 17 17.71 -23.09 52.46
CA LEU A 17 17.52 -21.63 52.46
C LEU A 17 18.38 -20.95 51.40
N PHE A 18 19.67 -21.29 51.30
CA PHE A 18 20.55 -20.75 50.27
C PHE A 18 20.10 -21.14 48.86
N THR A 19 19.75 -22.42 48.63
CA THR A 19 19.22 -22.87 47.33
C THR A 19 17.95 -22.13 46.94
N SER A 20 17.02 -21.94 47.88
CA SER A 20 15.78 -21.20 47.63
C SER A 20 16.03 -19.72 47.30
N ALA A 21 16.94 -19.07 48.02
CA ALA A 21 17.32 -17.68 47.75
C ALA A 21 17.99 -17.52 46.37
N ILE A 22 18.89 -18.43 46.02
CA ILE A 22 19.56 -18.46 44.70
C ILE A 22 18.52 -18.71 43.59
N ALA A 23 17.64 -19.69 43.77
CA ALA A 23 16.57 -20.00 42.83
C ALA A 23 15.62 -18.80 42.61
N TYR A 24 15.21 -18.13 43.69
CA TYR A 24 14.39 -16.91 43.60
C TYR A 24 15.12 -15.79 42.85
N PHE A 25 16.40 -15.58 43.13
CA PHE A 25 17.20 -14.56 42.44
C PHE A 25 17.31 -14.83 40.94
N PHE A 26 17.61 -16.09 40.55
CA PHE A 26 17.64 -16.48 39.15
C PHE A 26 16.27 -16.37 38.50
N HIS A 27 15.21 -16.83 39.16
CA HIS A 27 13.84 -16.71 38.66
C HIS A 27 13.47 -15.25 38.36
N LYS A 28 13.70 -14.34 39.33
CA LYS A 28 13.43 -12.91 39.17
C LYS A 28 14.30 -12.25 38.09
N ARG A 29 15.55 -12.70 37.93
CA ARG A 29 16.42 -12.24 36.85
C ARG A 29 15.91 -12.70 35.48
N THR A 30 15.50 -13.97 35.38
CA THR A 30 14.93 -14.55 34.15
C THR A 30 13.61 -13.88 33.79
N GLU A 31 12.72 -13.60 34.74
CA GLU A 31 11.48 -12.86 34.48
C GLU A 31 11.74 -11.47 33.91
N ARG A 32 12.72 -10.74 34.46
CA ARG A 32 13.12 -9.43 33.94
C ARG A 32 13.66 -9.53 32.51
N GLN A 33 14.51 -10.52 32.23
CA GLN A 33 15.03 -10.76 30.88
C GLN A 33 13.92 -11.13 29.89
N ASN A 34 13.00 -12.02 30.29
CA ASN A 34 11.85 -12.41 29.47
C ASN A 34 10.93 -11.22 29.19
N ALA A 35 10.72 -10.31 30.16
CA ALA A 35 9.92 -9.11 29.95
C ALA A 35 10.55 -8.14 28.95
N VAL A 36 11.88 -7.99 28.98
CA VAL A 36 12.63 -7.18 27.99
C VAL A 36 12.53 -7.82 26.61
N LEU A 37 12.80 -9.12 26.51
CA LEU A 37 12.72 -9.86 25.24
C LEU A 37 11.32 -9.82 24.63
N LYS A 38 10.28 -9.96 25.47
CA LYS A 38 8.89 -9.82 25.03
C LYS A 38 8.60 -8.43 24.47
N ARG A 39 9.05 -7.36 25.14
CA ARG A 39 8.87 -5.99 24.63
C ARG A 39 9.61 -5.76 23.31
N GLU A 40 10.85 -6.22 23.20
CA GLU A 40 11.62 -6.12 21.96
C GLU A 40 10.92 -6.88 20.82
N PHE A 41 10.45 -8.09 21.10
CA PHE A 41 9.68 -8.87 20.13
C PHE A 41 8.37 -8.18 19.72
N GLU A 42 7.62 -7.63 20.68
CA GLU A 42 6.38 -6.89 20.39
C GLU A 42 6.64 -5.65 19.53
N GLN A 43 7.72 -4.91 19.79
CA GLN A 43 8.12 -3.75 18.99
C GLN A 43 8.53 -4.14 17.57
N LEU A 44 9.32 -5.19 17.42
CA LEU A 44 9.72 -5.71 16.11
C LEU A 44 8.51 -6.21 15.34
N SER A 45 7.66 -7.03 15.97
CA SER A 45 6.42 -7.54 15.37
C SER A 45 5.47 -6.41 14.96
N SER A 46 5.32 -5.36 15.77
CA SER A 46 4.49 -4.20 15.43
C SER A 46 5.03 -3.42 14.21
N LYS A 47 6.35 -3.24 14.14
CA LYS A 47 7.00 -2.59 12.99
C LYS A 47 6.84 -3.42 11.72
N ASP A 48 7.08 -4.73 11.81
CA ASP A 48 6.93 -5.65 10.67
C ASP A 48 5.48 -5.69 10.19
N ASN A 49 4.52 -5.72 11.11
CA ASN A 49 3.10 -5.67 10.77
C ASN A 49 2.73 -4.35 10.09
N SER A 50 3.21 -3.21 10.60
CA SER A 50 2.93 -1.89 10.00
C SER A 50 3.52 -1.77 8.58
N HIS A 51 4.73 -2.29 8.38
CA HIS A 51 5.38 -2.31 7.08
C HIS A 51 4.66 -3.25 6.10
N PHE A 52 4.22 -4.42 6.57
CA PHE A 52 3.42 -5.36 5.78
C PHE A 52 2.08 -4.76 5.36
N GLU A 53 1.35 -4.14 6.30
CA GLU A 53 0.07 -3.48 6.01
C GLU A 53 0.24 -2.31 5.03
N TRP A 54 1.29 -1.49 5.20
CA TRP A 54 1.61 -0.45 4.22
C TRP A 54 1.84 -1.06 2.84
N ARG A 55 2.70 -2.08 2.71
CA ARG A 55 2.97 -2.76 1.42
C ARG A 55 1.71 -3.30 0.78
N LYS A 56 0.85 -3.97 1.55
CA LYS A 56 -0.41 -4.54 1.07
C LYS A 56 -1.33 -3.44 0.53
N ASN A 57 -1.53 -2.36 1.28
CA ASN A 57 -2.36 -1.23 0.87
C ASN A 57 -1.79 -0.52 -0.37
N THR A 58 -0.46 -0.38 -0.45
CA THR A 58 0.21 0.17 -1.64
C THR A 58 -0.01 -0.71 -2.86
N VAL A 59 0.14 -2.03 -2.75
CA VAL A 59 -0.09 -2.97 -3.87
C VAL A 59 -1.54 -2.92 -4.34
N GLU A 60 -2.51 -2.85 -3.42
CA GLU A 60 -3.93 -2.72 -3.75
C GLU A 60 -4.23 -1.42 -4.51
N LEU A 61 -3.70 -0.29 -4.03
CA LEU A 61 -3.81 1.01 -4.72
C LEU A 61 -3.20 0.96 -6.12
N LEU A 62 -1.96 0.48 -6.22
CA LEU A 62 -1.25 0.40 -7.50
C LEU A 62 -1.92 -0.56 -8.48
N GLY A 63 -2.53 -1.64 -8.00
CA GLY A 63 -3.29 -2.58 -8.83
C GLY A 63 -4.54 -1.96 -9.45
N GLN A 64 -5.27 -1.14 -8.69
CA GLN A 64 -6.42 -0.40 -9.22
C GLN A 64 -5.98 0.61 -10.28
N VAL A 65 -4.93 1.39 -9.99
CA VAL A 65 -4.35 2.35 -10.95
C VAL A 65 -3.87 1.63 -12.21
N TYR A 66 -3.19 0.48 -12.08
CA TYR A 66 -2.69 -0.33 -13.19
C TYR A 66 -3.82 -0.74 -14.17
N ILE A 67 -4.93 -1.26 -13.64
CA ILE A 67 -6.08 -1.70 -14.46
C ILE A 67 -6.67 -0.52 -15.21
N HIS A 68 -6.89 0.61 -14.53
CA HIS A 68 -7.49 1.78 -15.16
C HIS A 68 -6.57 2.46 -16.17
N LEU A 69 -5.25 2.49 -15.95
CA LEU A 69 -4.28 2.99 -16.94
C LEU A 69 -4.30 2.13 -18.22
N ASN A 70 -4.36 0.80 -18.08
CA ASN A 70 -4.51 -0.08 -19.25
C ASN A 70 -5.84 0.15 -19.96
N ARG A 71 -6.92 0.31 -19.20
CA ARG A 71 -8.26 0.59 -19.74
C ARG A 71 -8.30 1.93 -20.49
N LEU A 72 -7.61 2.95 -19.99
CA LEU A 72 -7.43 4.24 -20.68
C LEU A 72 -6.71 4.07 -22.01
N GLY A 73 -5.58 3.34 -22.03
CA GLY A 73 -4.85 3.07 -23.27
C GLY A 73 -5.73 2.38 -24.33
N LEU A 74 -6.58 1.44 -23.92
CA LEU A 74 -7.52 0.77 -24.83
C LEU A 74 -8.62 1.72 -25.35
N GLY A 75 -9.13 2.60 -24.48
CA GLY A 75 -10.10 3.64 -24.86
C GLY A 75 -9.51 4.65 -25.86
N PHE A 76 -8.29 5.13 -25.62
CA PHE A 76 -7.61 6.05 -26.54
C PHE A 76 -7.25 5.43 -27.89
N GLN A 77 -7.09 4.10 -27.94
CA GLN A 77 -6.83 3.35 -29.18
C GLN A 77 -8.12 2.92 -29.90
N ASN A 78 -9.31 3.31 -29.42
CA ASN A 78 -10.61 2.91 -29.95
C ASN A 78 -10.73 1.38 -30.13
N LYS A 79 -10.15 0.60 -29.22
CA LYS A 79 -10.12 -0.87 -29.34
C LYS A 79 -11.52 -1.50 -29.20
N TYR A 80 -12.45 -0.80 -28.55
CA TYR A 80 -13.81 -1.28 -28.31
C TYR A 80 -14.77 -1.01 -29.48
N SER A 81 -14.37 -0.17 -30.45
CA SER A 81 -15.07 0.06 -31.72
C SER A 81 -15.38 -1.18 -32.58
N LYS A 82 -14.83 -2.35 -32.23
CA LYS A 82 -15.05 -3.63 -32.93
C LYS A 82 -16.32 -4.36 -32.53
N ILE A 83 -17.11 -3.80 -31.60
CA ILE A 83 -18.34 -4.41 -31.10
C ILE A 83 -19.47 -4.24 -32.16
N PRO A 84 -20.31 -5.26 -32.42
CA PRO A 84 -21.35 -5.20 -33.47
C PRO A 84 -22.39 -4.08 -33.33
N GLU A 85 -22.59 -3.56 -32.11
CA GLU A 85 -23.48 -2.44 -31.78
C GLU A 85 -22.71 -1.40 -30.96
N TYR A 86 -21.73 -0.79 -31.61
CA TYR A 86 -20.80 0.11 -30.97
C TYR A 86 -21.38 1.53 -30.85
N ASP A 87 -21.49 2.00 -29.61
CA ASP A 87 -21.77 3.40 -29.31
C ASP A 87 -20.45 4.20 -29.31
N SER A 88 -20.38 5.25 -30.13
CA SER A 88 -19.23 6.17 -30.19
C SER A 88 -18.91 6.85 -28.87
N TYR A 89 -19.85 6.90 -27.91
CA TYR A 89 -19.61 7.46 -26.58
C TYR A 89 -19.02 6.45 -25.58
N TYR A 90 -18.94 5.17 -25.94
CA TYR A 90 -18.52 4.12 -25.02
C TYR A 90 -17.07 4.30 -24.54
N GLU A 91 -16.13 4.62 -25.43
CA GLU A 91 -14.73 4.90 -25.06
C GLU A 91 -14.62 6.18 -24.27
N ASP A 92 -15.36 7.21 -24.64
CA ASP A 92 -15.36 8.48 -23.93
C ASP A 92 -15.84 8.29 -22.48
N GLU A 93 -16.87 7.46 -22.27
CA GLU A 93 -17.33 7.10 -20.94
C GLU A 93 -16.29 6.27 -20.17
N ILE A 94 -15.61 5.33 -20.86
CA ILE A 94 -14.50 4.55 -20.29
C ILE A 94 -13.37 5.48 -19.83
N ILE A 95 -12.99 6.44 -20.67
CA ILE A 95 -11.90 7.38 -20.39
C ILE A 95 -12.31 8.30 -19.24
N PHE A 96 -13.53 8.85 -19.27
CA PHE A 96 -14.05 9.67 -18.17
C PHE A 96 -14.03 8.93 -16.83
N LYS A 97 -14.62 7.73 -16.78
CA LYS A 97 -14.67 6.92 -15.56
C LYS A 97 -13.27 6.56 -15.06
N SER A 98 -12.34 6.26 -15.97
CA SER A 98 -10.98 5.87 -15.58
C SER A 98 -10.13 7.04 -15.13
N ASN A 99 -10.19 8.19 -15.81
CA ASN A 99 -9.52 9.42 -15.39
C ASN A 99 -10.01 9.87 -14.01
N GLN A 100 -11.34 9.90 -13.81
CA GLN A 100 -11.93 10.26 -12.53
C GLN A 100 -11.49 9.29 -11.43
N HIS A 101 -11.58 7.98 -11.68
CA HIS A 101 -11.25 6.97 -10.68
C HIS A 101 -9.77 7.00 -10.29
N ILE A 102 -8.84 7.07 -11.25
CA ILE A 102 -7.40 7.15 -10.93
C ILE A 102 -7.11 8.43 -10.15
N ARG A 103 -7.63 9.58 -10.60
CA ARG A 103 -7.42 10.85 -9.89
C ARG A 103 -7.90 10.74 -8.44
N ASP A 104 -9.12 10.26 -8.23
CA ASP A 104 -9.71 10.16 -6.89
C ASP A 104 -8.91 9.16 -6.01
N LEU A 105 -8.41 8.05 -6.59
CA LEU A 105 -7.51 7.13 -5.90
C LEU A 105 -6.21 7.81 -5.46
N LEU A 106 -5.54 8.52 -6.37
CA LEU A 106 -4.25 9.17 -6.09
C LEU A 106 -4.39 10.29 -5.06
N ILE A 107 -5.46 11.08 -5.11
CA ILE A 107 -5.71 12.16 -4.15
C ILE A 107 -6.04 11.59 -2.77
N ASN A 108 -6.95 10.62 -2.68
CA ASN A 108 -7.44 10.13 -1.39
C ASN A 108 -6.46 9.17 -0.71
N ASN A 109 -5.66 8.43 -1.50
CA ASN A 109 -4.79 7.35 -1.01
C ASN A 109 -3.31 7.63 -1.27
N GLY A 110 -2.93 8.85 -1.64
CA GLY A 110 -1.54 9.21 -1.95
C GLY A 110 -0.54 8.94 -0.83
N HIS A 111 -1.00 8.86 0.43
CA HIS A 111 -0.17 8.51 1.59
C HIS A 111 0.33 7.05 1.59
N PHE A 112 -0.27 6.16 0.78
CA PHE A 112 0.23 4.81 0.55
C PHE A 112 1.24 4.73 -0.60
N LEU A 113 1.44 5.80 -1.38
CA LEU A 113 2.37 5.75 -2.50
C LEU A 113 3.83 5.75 -2.02
N PRO A 114 4.70 4.97 -2.69
CA PRO A 114 6.15 5.11 -2.52
C PRO A 114 6.60 6.55 -2.87
N PRO A 115 7.59 7.10 -2.16
CA PRO A 115 8.03 8.49 -2.36
C PRO A 115 8.39 8.82 -3.82
N GLU A 116 8.97 7.87 -4.55
CA GLU A 116 9.33 8.02 -5.96
C GLU A 116 8.13 8.23 -6.90
N LEU A 117 6.92 7.84 -6.49
CA LEU A 117 5.70 8.00 -7.29
C LEU A 117 4.94 9.29 -6.98
N LEU A 118 5.25 10.02 -5.91
CA LEU A 118 4.48 11.22 -5.52
C LEU A 118 4.54 12.33 -6.59
N GLY A 119 5.72 12.56 -7.16
CA GLY A 119 5.89 13.53 -8.24
C GLY A 119 5.17 13.11 -9.53
N GLU A 120 5.19 11.82 -9.85
CA GLU A 120 4.51 11.26 -11.03
C GLU A 120 2.98 11.22 -10.86
N ALA A 121 2.50 10.98 -9.63
CA ALA A 121 1.08 11.05 -9.29
C ALA A 121 0.52 12.45 -9.56
N SER A 122 1.27 13.49 -9.20
CA SER A 122 0.88 14.88 -9.42
C SER A 122 0.71 15.20 -10.91
N LYS A 123 1.59 14.68 -11.76
CA LYS A 123 1.49 14.84 -13.23
C LYS A 123 0.26 14.14 -13.81
N LEU A 124 -0.05 12.93 -13.33
CA LEU A 124 -1.25 12.20 -13.72
C LEU A 124 -2.51 12.97 -13.30
N VAL A 125 -2.57 13.42 -12.05
CA VAL A 125 -3.70 14.21 -11.52
C VAL A 125 -3.91 15.47 -12.33
N GLU A 126 -2.86 16.25 -12.61
CA GLU A 126 -2.94 17.46 -13.44
C GLU A 126 -3.55 17.17 -14.83
N HIS A 127 -3.02 16.15 -15.52
CA HIS A 127 -3.55 15.73 -16.81
C HIS A 127 -5.03 15.35 -16.72
N PHE A 128 -5.42 14.55 -15.72
CA PHE A 128 -6.80 14.11 -15.55
C PHE A 128 -7.74 15.25 -15.21
N ASP A 129 -7.35 16.20 -14.37
CA ASP A 129 -8.18 17.34 -14.02
C ASP A 129 -8.48 18.22 -15.23
N VAL A 130 -7.49 18.49 -16.07
CA VAL A 130 -7.71 19.26 -17.30
C VAL A 130 -8.56 18.47 -18.29
N TRP A 131 -8.32 17.17 -18.45
CA TRP A 131 -9.13 16.32 -19.32
C TRP A 131 -10.59 16.28 -18.87
N LEU A 132 -10.85 16.07 -17.58
CA LEU A 132 -12.20 16.02 -17.01
C LEU A 132 -12.91 17.37 -17.13
N THR A 133 -12.18 18.47 -16.95
CA THR A 133 -12.71 19.83 -17.16
C THR A 133 -13.14 20.02 -18.62
N LYS A 134 -12.28 19.63 -19.57
CA LYS A 134 -12.57 19.73 -21.00
C LYS A 134 -13.73 18.82 -21.41
N TYR A 135 -13.82 17.61 -20.83
CA TYR A 135 -14.95 16.71 -21.01
C TYR A 135 -16.26 17.33 -20.55
N ASN A 136 -16.29 17.90 -19.35
CA ASN A 136 -17.48 18.57 -18.81
C ASN A 136 -17.94 19.71 -19.73
N GLN A 137 -17.00 20.54 -20.19
CA GLN A 137 -17.29 21.63 -21.13
C GLN A 137 -17.93 21.11 -22.43
N ILE A 138 -17.26 20.17 -23.11
CA ILE A 138 -17.69 19.69 -24.43
C ILE A 138 -18.98 18.86 -24.35
N ARG A 139 -19.08 17.91 -23.41
CA ARG A 139 -20.16 16.92 -23.36
C ARG A 139 -21.37 17.38 -22.56
N LEU A 140 -21.17 18.10 -21.45
CA LEU A 140 -22.25 18.43 -20.54
C LEU A 140 -22.76 19.87 -20.76
N ILE A 141 -21.86 20.82 -20.98
CA ILE A 141 -22.22 22.24 -21.17
C ILE A 141 -22.60 22.49 -22.64
N ASP A 142 -21.68 22.22 -23.56
CA ASP A 142 -21.87 22.50 -24.99
C ASP A 142 -22.75 21.45 -25.68
N LYS A 143 -22.91 20.27 -25.04
CA LYS A 143 -23.65 19.11 -25.55
C LYS A 143 -23.19 18.71 -26.96
N ASP A 144 -21.90 18.86 -27.23
CA ASP A 144 -21.31 18.48 -28.51
C ASP A 144 -21.24 16.96 -28.61
N THR A 145 -21.92 16.44 -29.62
CA THR A 145 -22.00 15.02 -29.98
C THR A 145 -21.09 14.66 -31.17
N LYS A 146 -20.48 15.65 -31.82
CA LYS A 146 -19.71 15.47 -33.06
C LYS A 146 -18.24 15.25 -32.81
N THR A 147 -17.66 15.92 -31.81
CA THR A 147 -16.27 15.65 -31.41
C THR A 147 -16.18 14.17 -31.04
N THR A 148 -15.28 13.41 -31.65
CA THR A 148 -15.19 11.96 -31.40
C THR A 148 -14.40 11.66 -30.13
N GLN A 149 -13.33 12.41 -29.88
CA GLN A 149 -12.44 12.17 -28.75
C GLN A 149 -11.83 13.48 -28.24
N ILE A 150 -11.65 13.54 -26.92
CA ILE A 150 -11.15 14.74 -26.24
C ILE A 150 -9.64 14.60 -26.00
N TYR A 151 -8.89 15.61 -26.45
CA TYR A 151 -7.44 15.70 -26.24
C TYR A 151 -7.08 17.01 -25.55
N VAL A 152 -6.25 16.92 -24.53
CA VAL A 152 -5.68 18.07 -23.79
C VAL A 152 -4.17 18.24 -24.01
N GLY A 153 -3.54 17.30 -24.72
CA GLY A 153 -2.13 17.39 -25.11
C GLY A 153 -1.78 18.63 -25.95
N PRO A 154 -2.62 19.04 -26.93
CA PRO A 154 -2.43 20.29 -27.65
C PRO A 154 -2.49 21.55 -26.76
N ASP A 155 -3.20 21.48 -25.62
CA ASP A 155 -3.35 22.58 -24.66
C ASP A 155 -2.17 22.66 -23.67
N GLY A 156 -1.14 21.83 -23.86
CA GLY A 156 0.04 21.75 -22.98
C GLY A 156 0.03 20.58 -22.00
N PHE A 157 -1.12 19.90 -21.83
CA PHE A 157 -1.30 18.84 -20.85
C PHE A 157 -1.18 17.46 -21.50
N ARG A 158 0.00 17.15 -22.05
CA ARG A 158 0.26 15.83 -22.66
C ARG A 158 0.13 14.73 -21.62
N PHE A 159 -0.35 13.55 -22.05
CA PHE A 159 -0.44 12.39 -21.17
C PHE A 159 0.97 12.03 -20.66
N PRO A 160 1.17 11.89 -19.34
CA PRO A 160 2.49 11.66 -18.77
C PRO A 160 2.90 10.18 -18.88
N GLU A 161 3.37 9.76 -20.06
CA GLU A 161 3.74 8.37 -20.36
C GLU A 161 4.78 7.79 -19.39
N ASN A 162 5.73 8.62 -18.93
CA ASN A 162 6.71 8.20 -17.93
C ASN A 162 6.05 7.87 -16.58
N ALA A 163 5.05 8.64 -16.16
CA ALA A 163 4.30 8.37 -14.94
C ALA A 163 3.55 7.05 -15.05
N GLU A 164 2.83 6.83 -16.16
CA GLU A 164 2.15 5.57 -16.44
C GLU A 164 3.11 4.37 -16.33
N LYS A 165 4.27 4.47 -16.99
CA LYS A 165 5.29 3.42 -16.97
C LYS A 165 5.75 3.10 -15.54
N LEU A 166 6.12 4.12 -14.77
CA LEU A 166 6.63 3.94 -13.40
C LEU A 166 5.58 3.33 -12.47
N PHE A 167 4.32 3.76 -12.58
CA PHE A 167 3.23 3.15 -11.81
C PHE A 167 3.06 1.66 -12.14
N LYS A 168 3.13 1.30 -13.43
CA LYS A 168 3.01 -0.10 -13.86
C LYS A 168 4.19 -0.96 -13.42
N GLU A 169 5.41 -0.46 -13.55
CA GLU A 169 6.63 -1.15 -13.11
C GLU A 169 6.62 -1.36 -11.60
N LYS A 170 6.30 -0.32 -10.83
CA LYS A 170 6.25 -0.38 -9.36
C LYS A 170 5.17 -1.33 -8.86
N TYR A 171 4.02 -1.40 -9.53
CA TYR A 171 2.99 -2.40 -9.21
C TYR A 171 3.55 -3.82 -9.32
N VAL A 172 4.19 -4.16 -10.45
CA VAL A 172 4.73 -5.50 -10.69
C VAL A 172 5.85 -5.83 -9.70
N GLU A 173 6.75 -4.88 -9.44
CA GLU A 173 7.81 -4.99 -8.44
C GLU A 173 7.25 -5.34 -7.05
N MET A 174 6.36 -4.50 -6.53
CA MET A 174 5.81 -4.66 -5.18
C MET A 174 4.89 -5.87 -5.05
N PHE A 175 4.11 -6.20 -6.09
CA PHE A 175 3.27 -7.39 -6.10
C PHE A 175 4.11 -8.67 -6.01
N ASN A 176 5.20 -8.75 -6.77
CA ASN A 176 6.10 -9.90 -6.71
C ASN A 176 6.80 -10.00 -5.36
N ASP A 177 7.22 -8.87 -4.78
CA ASP A 177 7.89 -8.83 -3.48
C ASP A 177 6.98 -9.17 -2.30
N LEU A 178 5.65 -9.06 -2.45
CA LEU A 178 4.68 -9.48 -1.44
C LEU A 178 4.46 -11.00 -1.41
N HIS A 179 4.72 -11.69 -2.53
CA HIS A 179 4.47 -13.13 -2.71
C HIS A 179 5.75 -13.97 -2.73
N LYS A 180 6.92 -13.37 -2.49
CA LYS A 180 8.18 -14.06 -2.22
C LYS A 180 8.28 -14.41 -0.75
#